data_AF-A0A392V2J7-F1
#
_entry.id   AF-A0A392V2J7-F1
#
_cell.length_a   1.000
_cell.length_b   1.000
_cell.length_c   1.000
_cell.angle_alpha   90.00
_cell.angle_beta   90.00
_cell.angle_gamma   90.00
#
_symmetry.space_group_name_H-M   'P 1'
#
loop_
_entity.id
_entity.type
_entity.pdbx_description
1 polymer ?
#
loop_
_entity_poly.entity_id
_entity_poly.type
_entity_poly.pdbx_seq_one_letter_code
_entity_poly.pdbx_strand_id
1 'polypeptide(L)' 'MENDVAFCEYLTKEIGVAAIPSSVFYFNPEEGKNLVRFTFCKDEETLKAAVERMKK' A
#
# COMPACT_ATOMS: atom_id res chain seq x y z
N MET A 1 -6.13 2.65 -11.64
CA MET A 1 -4.71 3.02 -11.48
C MET A 1 -3.88 2.00 -12.26
N GLU A 2 -2.74 2.41 -12.80
CA GLU A 2 -2.02 1.64 -13.82
C GLU A 2 -1.11 0.53 -13.25
N ASN A 3 -0.54 0.73 -12.06
CA ASN A 3 0.31 -0.25 -11.36
C ASN A 3 0.34 0.01 -9.84
N ASP A 4 1.01 -0.89 -9.12
CA ASP A 4 1.19 -0.87 -7.67
C ASP A 4 1.93 0.38 -7.17
N VAL A 5 2.89 0.91 -7.92
CA VAL A 5 3.59 2.16 -7.60
C VAL A 5 2.61 3.32 -7.60
N ALA A 6 1.85 3.49 -8.68
CA ALA A 6 0.83 4.52 -8.77
C ALA A 6 -0.16 4.39 -7.60
N PHE A 7 -0.64 3.16 -7.33
CA PHE A 7 -1.55 2.91 -6.21
C PHE A 7 -0.96 3.28 -4.84
N CYS A 8 0.32 2.96 -4.57
CA CYS A 8 1.00 3.37 -3.34
C CYS A 8 1.10 4.90 -3.21
N GLU A 9 1.33 5.62 -4.31
CA GLU A 9 1.35 7.09 -4.29
C GLU A 9 -0.03 7.68 -3.94
N TYR A 10 -1.10 7.14 -4.52
CA TYR A 10 -2.47 7.57 -4.19
C TYR A 10 -2.82 7.26 -2.73
N LEU A 11 -2.52 6.06 -2.24
CA LEU A 11 -2.73 5.74 -0.83
C LEU A 11 -2.01 6.73 0.09
N THR A 12 -0.79 7.13 -0.28
CA THR A 12 0.00 8.08 0.52
C THR A 12 -0.59 9.48 0.46
N LYS A 13 -0.92 9.99 -0.74
CA LYS A 13 -1.36 11.39 -0.97
C LYS A 13 -2.80 11.62 -0.55
N GLU A 14 -3.71 10.72 -0.93
CA GLU A 14 -5.16 10.91 -0.80
C GLU A 14 -5.72 10.23 0.45
N ILE A 15 -5.24 9.02 0.77
CA ILE A 15 -5.76 8.24 1.90
C ILE A 15 -4.96 8.48 3.18
N GLY A 16 -3.69 8.90 3.08
CA GLY A 16 -2.80 9.07 4.22
C GLY A 16 -2.34 7.74 4.84
N VAL A 17 -2.19 6.71 4.01
CA VAL A 17 -1.67 5.39 4.39
C VAL A 17 -0.55 5.00 3.43
N ALA A 18 0.63 4.66 3.95
CA ALA A 18 1.73 4.20 3.12
C ALA A 18 1.69 2.67 2.94
N ALA A 19 1.95 2.21 1.72
CA ALA A 19 2.16 0.81 1.36
C ALA A 19 3.47 0.68 0.57
N ILE A 20 3.93 -0.56 0.38
CA ILE A 20 5.14 -0.84 -0.42
C ILE A 20 4.71 -1.52 -1.72
N PRO A 21 5.12 -1.01 -2.90
CA PRO A 21 4.85 -1.68 -4.17
C PRO A 21 5.53 -3.05 -4.17
N SER A 22 4.81 -4.10 -4.56
CA SER A 22 5.35 -5.46 -4.51
C SER A 22 6.21 -5.77 -5.72
N SER A 23 5.95 -5.14 -6.86
CA SER A 23 6.68 -5.32 -8.13
C SER A 23 8.19 -5.17 -7.99
N VAL A 24 8.67 -4.33 -7.06
CA VAL A 24 10.10 -4.11 -6.77
C VAL A 24 10.80 -5.33 -6.18
N PHE A 25 10.04 -6.34 -5.72
CA PHE A 25 10.56 -7.58 -5.16
C PHE A 25 10.45 -8.78 -6.11
N TYR A 26 9.88 -8.61 -7.30
CA TYR A 26 9.77 -9.66 -8.31
C TYR A 26 10.87 -9.51 -9.36
N PHE A 27 11.35 -10.64 -9.90
CA PHE A 27 12.28 -10.62 -11.04
C PHE A 27 11.61 -10.05 -12.29
N ASN A 28 10.35 -10.43 -12.54
CA ASN A 28 9.48 -9.82 -13.53
C ASN A 28 8.47 -8.89 -12.83
N PRO A 29 8.60 -7.55 -12.93
CA PRO A 29 7.72 -6.60 -12.23
C PRO A 29 6.24 -6.78 -12.54
N GLU A 30 5.89 -7.29 -13.72
CA GLU A 30 4.50 -7.53 -14.15
C GLU A 30 3.77 -8.53 -13.25
N GLU A 31 4.49 -9.44 -12.59
CA GLU A 31 3.91 -10.41 -11.66
C GLU A 31 3.50 -9.79 -10.33
N GLY A 32 4.16 -8.68 -9.92
CA GLY A 32 3.87 -7.96 -8.69
C GLY A 32 3.04 -6.69 -8.88
N LYS A 33 2.77 -6.25 -10.13
CA LYS A 33 2.17 -4.94 -10.43
C LYS A 33 0.78 -4.68 -9.86
N ASN A 34 0.07 -5.72 -9.43
CA ASN A 34 -1.28 -5.63 -8.85
C ASN A 34 -1.31 -5.91 -7.34
N LEU A 35 -0.14 -6.03 -6.70
CA LEU A 35 0.01 -6.36 -5.29
C LEU A 35 0.73 -5.23 -4.56
N VAL A 36 0.30 -4.95 -3.33
CA VAL A 36 1.00 -4.06 -2.40
C VAL A 36 1.19 -4.75 -1.06
N ARG A 37 2.29 -4.42 -0.38
CA ARG A 37 2.63 -4.97 0.93
C ARG A 37 2.41 -3.94 2.03
N PHE A 38 1.74 -4.37 3.09
CA PHE A 38 1.63 -3.65 4.36
C PHE A 38 2.46 -4.34 5.44
N THR A 39 2.79 -3.59 6.50
CA THR A 39 3.36 -4.16 7.72
C THR A 39 2.44 -3.93 8.90
N PHE A 40 2.40 -4.89 9.81
CA PHE A 40 1.55 -4.86 11.01
C PHE A 40 2.37 -4.66 12.30
N CYS A 41 3.69 -4.45 12.20
CA CYS A 41 4.54 -4.14 13.35
C CYS A 41 4.38 -2.69 13.83
N LYS A 42 3.16 -2.34 14.24
CA LYS A 42 2.74 -1.03 14.76
C LYS A 42 1.84 -1.25 15.97
N ASP A 43 1.61 -0.20 16.75
CA ASP A 43 0.58 -0.23 17.79
C ASP A 43 -0.83 -0.41 17.18
N GLU A 44 -1.74 -0.92 18.00
CA GLU A 44 -3.12 -1.19 17.58
C GLU A 44 -3.85 0.08 17.14
N GLU A 45 -3.53 1.23 17.75
CA GLU A 45 -4.11 2.54 17.43
C GLU A 45 -3.78 2.95 15.98
N THR A 46 -2.52 2.78 15.57
CA THR A 46 -2.07 3.04 14.20
C THR A 46 -2.78 2.13 13.21
N LEU A 47 -2.92 0.84 13.52
CA LEU A 47 -3.61 -0.11 12.63
C LEU A 47 -5.09 0.26 12.46
N LYS A 48 -5.79 0.61 13.55
CA LYS A 48 -7.19 1.08 13.50
C LYS A 48 -7.31 2.37 12.70
N ALA A 49 -6.43 3.34 12.91
CA ALA A 49 -6.45 4.60 12.17
C ALA A 49 -6.25 4.39 10.66
N ALA A 50 -5.38 3.47 10.26
CA ALA A 50 -5.19 3.10 8.86
C ALA A 50 -6.47 2.48 8.26
N VAL A 51 -7.11 1.55 8.97
CA VAL A 51 -8.38 0.93 8.54
C VAL A 51 -9.48 1.99 8.38
N GLU A 52 -9.63 2.91 9.32
CA GLU A 52 -10.64 3.98 9.21
C GLU A 52 -10.39 4.93 8.04
N ARG A 53 -9.12 5.23 7.72
CA ARG A 53 -8.78 6.02 6.53
C ARG A 53 -9.15 5.29 5.24
N MET A 54 -8.91 3.99 5.17
CA MET A 54 -9.17 3.16 3.97
C MET A 54 -10.66 2.85 3.71
N LYS A 55 -11.56 3.19 4.64
CA LYS A 55 -13.02 3.07 4.45
C LYS A 55 -13.65 4.22 3.66
N LYS A 56 -12.89 5.29 3.40
CA LYS A 56 -13.32 6.42 2.56
C LYS A 56 -13.28 6.04 1.08
#